data_AF-A0A958G9K9-F1
#
_entry.id   AF-A0A958G9K9-F1
#
_cell.length_a   1.000
_cell.length_b   1.000
_cell.length_c   1.000
_cell.angle_alpha   90.00
_cell.angle_beta   90.00
_cell.angle_gamma   90.00
#
_symmetry.space_group_name_H-M   'P 1'
#
loop_
_entity.id
_entity.type
_entity.pdbx_description
1 polymer ?
#
loop_
_entity_poly.entity_id
_entity_poly.type
_entity_poly.pdbx_seq_one_letter_code
_entity_poly.pdbx_strand_id
1 'polypeptide(L)'
;MTDLRYPIGPFQAPGKTTSAQRRQWIETIAATPEKLRRAVAGLSEAQLETPYRPGGWTVRQVVHHLPDSHLNSYVRFKLALTEETPAIKPYWEDRWAELADSKGPIDISLNLLEAL
;
A
#
# COMPACT_ATOMS: atom_id res chain seq x y z
N MET A 1 25.52 4.06 5.30
CA MET A 1 24.81 3.14 4.37
C MET A 1 23.33 3.48 4.42
N THR A 2 22.66 3.54 3.28
CA THR A 2 21.23 3.86 3.18
C THR A 2 20.40 2.69 3.73
N ASP A 3 19.42 2.94 4.62
CA ASP A 3 18.50 1.89 5.08
C ASP A 3 17.50 1.56 3.96
N LEU A 4 17.66 0.38 3.36
CA LEU A 4 16.84 -0.08 2.23
C LEU A 4 15.37 -0.29 2.60
N ARG A 5 15.01 -0.33 3.89
CA ARG A 5 13.60 -0.37 4.35
C ARG A 5 12.88 0.97 4.13
N TYR A 6 13.63 2.08 4.15
CA TYR A 6 13.10 3.43 4.02
C TYR A 6 13.83 4.18 2.89
N PRO A 7 13.69 3.74 1.63
CA PRO A 7 14.47 4.28 0.51
C PRO A 7 14.18 5.77 0.23
N ILE A 8 13.03 6.29 0.70
CA ILE A 8 12.63 7.70 0.61
C ILE A 8 12.51 8.38 1.99
N GLY A 9 13.05 7.75 3.04
CA GLY A 9 12.90 8.19 4.42
C GLY A 9 11.54 7.84 5.05
N PRO A 10 11.41 7.98 6.37
CA PRO A 10 10.15 7.74 7.08
C PRO A 10 9.15 8.89 6.88
N PHE A 11 7.86 8.61 7.06
CA PHE A 11 6.82 9.63 7.06
C PHE A 11 7.08 10.68 8.16
N GLN A 12 7.01 11.95 7.78
CA GLN A 12 7.08 13.09 8.68
C GLN A 12 5.71 13.74 8.74
N ALA A 13 5.06 13.71 9.92
CA ALA A 13 3.72 14.24 10.09
C ALA A 13 3.69 15.76 9.81
N PRO A 14 2.97 16.22 8.77
CA PRO A 14 2.85 17.64 8.49
C PRO A 14 1.87 18.23 9.50
N GLY A 15 2.36 18.98 10.50
CA GLY A 15 1.57 19.51 11.63
C GLY A 15 0.16 19.99 11.26
N LYS A 16 -0.01 21.26 10.88
CA LYS A 16 -1.30 21.74 10.32
C LYS A 16 -1.26 21.61 8.80
N THR A 17 -2.31 21.04 8.22
CA THR A 17 -2.42 20.82 6.78
C THR A 17 -3.33 21.86 6.13
N THR A 18 -2.92 22.36 4.96
CA THR A 18 -3.72 23.32 4.18
C THR A 18 -4.69 22.59 3.24
N SER A 19 -5.73 23.28 2.79
CA SER A 19 -6.65 22.74 1.77
C SER A 19 -5.94 22.39 0.46
N ALA A 20 -4.90 23.14 0.09
CA ALA A 20 -4.09 22.86 -1.08
C ALA A 20 -3.28 21.57 -0.93
N GLN A 21 -2.63 21.37 0.23
CA GLN A 21 -1.93 20.12 0.54
C GLN A 21 -2.87 18.92 0.53
N ARG A 22 -4.06 19.05 1.13
CA ARG A 22 -5.06 17.98 1.10
C ARG A 22 -5.48 17.60 -0.33
N ARG A 23 -5.74 18.59 -1.20
CA ARG A 23 -6.03 18.33 -2.62
C ARG A 23 -4.89 17.60 -3.32
N GLN A 24 -3.64 18.04 -3.11
CA GLN A 24 -2.47 17.39 -3.68
C GLN A 24 -2.32 15.94 -3.23
N TRP A 25 -2.60 15.63 -1.97
CA TRP A 25 -2.55 14.25 -1.47
C TRP A 25 -3.68 13.39 -2.00
N ILE A 26 -4.89 13.94 -2.14
CA ILE A 26 -6.01 13.24 -2.80
C ILE A 26 -5.64 12.88 -4.25
N GLU A 27 -5.08 13.82 -5.01
CA GLU A 27 -4.59 13.56 -6.37
C GLU A 27 -3.48 12.51 -6.40
N THR A 28 -2.60 12.53 -5.39
CA THR A 28 -1.51 11.54 -5.27
C THR A 28 -2.06 10.14 -5.03
N ILE A 29 -3.04 9.99 -4.12
CA ILE A 29 -3.72 8.73 -3.86
C ILE A 29 -4.45 8.26 -5.11
N ALA A 30 -5.21 9.13 -5.77
CA ALA A 30 -5.95 8.81 -7.00
C ALA A 30 -5.04 8.34 -8.15
N ALA A 31 -3.82 8.87 -8.25
CA ALA A 31 -2.85 8.47 -9.26
C ALA A 31 -2.05 7.20 -8.90
N THR A 32 -2.17 6.68 -7.67
CA THR A 32 -1.36 5.55 -7.18
C THR A 32 -1.61 4.24 -7.92
N PRO A 33 -2.86 3.82 -8.22
CA PRO A 33 -3.12 2.56 -8.93
C PRO A 33 -2.39 2.50 -10.28
N GLU A 34 -2.52 3.55 -11.09
CA GLU A 34 -1.89 3.64 -12.42
C GLU A 34 -0.35 3.73 -12.34
N LYS A 35 0.19 4.38 -11.30
CA LYS A 35 1.65 4.38 -11.07
C LYS A 35 2.15 2.98 -10.71
N LEU A 36 1.40 2.23 -9.89
CA LEU A 36 1.76 0.86 -9.52
C LEU A 36 1.69 -0.07 -10.74
N ARG A 37 0.61 0.00 -11.54
CA ARG A 37 0.47 -0.76 -12.79
C ARG A 37 1.67 -0.57 -13.71
N ARG A 38 2.08 0.68 -13.93
CA ARG A 38 3.26 0.98 -14.75
C ARG A 38 4.56 0.48 -14.14
N ALA A 39 4.71 0.53 -12.81
CA ALA A 39 5.92 0.06 -12.13
C ALA A 39 6.12 -1.47 -12.24
N VAL A 40 5.03 -2.24 -12.37
CA VAL A 40 5.08 -3.71 -12.48
C VAL A 40 4.82 -4.22 -13.90
N ALA A 41 4.52 -3.34 -14.85
CA ALA A 41 4.25 -3.70 -16.22
C ALA A 41 5.46 -4.40 -16.87
N GLY A 42 5.22 -5.58 -17.45
CA GLY A 42 6.25 -6.36 -18.14
C GLY A 42 7.24 -7.08 -17.23
N LEU A 43 7.04 -7.07 -15.90
CA LEU A 43 7.81 -7.93 -15.01
C LEU A 43 7.45 -9.40 -15.27
N SER A 44 8.47 -10.24 -15.36
CA SER A 44 8.34 -11.70 -15.38
C SER A 44 7.97 -12.26 -14.01
N GLU A 45 7.46 -13.50 -13.96
CA GLU A 45 7.20 -14.21 -12.71
C GLU A 45 8.42 -14.24 -11.78
N ALA A 46 9.61 -14.51 -12.31
CA ALA A 46 10.85 -14.52 -11.52
C ALA A 46 11.18 -13.14 -10.91
N GLN A 47 10.88 -12.04 -11.62
CA GLN A 47 11.05 -10.69 -11.10
C GLN A 47 9.99 -10.35 -10.05
N LEU A 48 8.76 -10.84 -10.20
CA LEU A 48 7.72 -10.71 -9.18
C LEU A 48 8.09 -11.44 -7.89
N GLU A 49 8.80 -12.56 -7.99
CA GLU A 49 9.35 -13.30 -6.83
C GLU A 49 10.66 -12.73 -6.26
N THR A 50 11.20 -11.64 -6.83
CA THR A 50 12.45 -11.06 -6.35
C THR A 50 12.20 -10.21 -5.09
N PRO A 51 12.92 -10.43 -3.98
CA PRO A 51 12.84 -9.56 -2.81
C PRO A 51 13.31 -8.14 -3.12
N TYR A 52 12.55 -7.11 -2.71
CA TYR A 52 12.95 -5.71 -2.96
C TYR A 52 14.21 -5.30 -2.19
N ARG A 53 14.56 -6.06 -1.14
CA ARG A 53 15.80 -5.94 -0.34
C ARG A 53 16.15 -7.30 0.28
N PRO A 54 17.38 -7.51 0.79
CA PRO A 54 17.73 -8.70 1.55
C PRO A 54 16.77 -8.93 2.74
N GLY A 55 16.18 -10.13 2.82
CA GLY A 55 15.19 -10.50 3.84
C GLY A 55 13.91 -9.66 3.83
N GLY A 56 13.59 -9.00 2.72
CA GLY A 56 12.34 -8.28 2.53
C GLY A 56 11.31 -9.10 1.75
N TRP A 57 10.12 -8.54 1.61
CA TRP A 57 9.07 -9.10 0.75
C TRP A 57 9.46 -9.11 -0.72
N THR A 58 8.87 -10.04 -1.46
CA THR A 58 8.92 -10.05 -2.92
C THR A 58 8.12 -8.89 -3.50
N VAL A 59 8.36 -8.54 -4.77
CA VAL A 59 7.55 -7.55 -5.48
C VAL A 59 6.07 -7.95 -5.44
N ARG A 60 5.75 -9.24 -5.66
CA ARG A 60 4.37 -9.76 -5.58
C ARG A 60 3.72 -9.46 -4.23
N GLN A 61 4.41 -9.79 -3.14
CA GLN A 61 3.90 -9.53 -1.78
C GLN A 61 3.66 -8.03 -1.54
N VAL A 62 4.56 -7.16 -2.00
CA VAL A 62 4.37 -5.69 -1.90
C VAL A 62 3.14 -5.24 -2.70
N VAL A 63 2.94 -5.78 -3.90
CA VAL A 63 1.77 -5.44 -4.74
C VAL A 63 0.46 -5.87 -4.09
N HIS A 64 0.41 -7.05 -3.45
CA HIS A 64 -0.78 -7.49 -2.73
C HIS A 64 -1.01 -6.72 -1.43
N HIS A 65 0.06 -6.37 -0.72
CA HIS A 65 -0.04 -5.63 0.54
C HIS A 65 -0.63 -4.21 0.37
N LEU A 66 -0.37 -3.53 -0.75
CA LEU A 66 -0.85 -2.17 -0.98
C LEU A 66 -2.39 -2.03 -0.87
N PRO A 67 -3.21 -2.79 -1.63
CA PRO A 67 -4.65 -2.74 -1.46
C PRO A 67 -5.13 -3.27 -0.10
N ASP A 68 -4.47 -4.25 0.53
CA ASP A 68 -4.84 -4.70 1.89
C ASP A 68 -4.72 -3.56 2.91
N SER A 69 -3.61 -2.83 2.84
CA SER A 69 -3.34 -1.67 3.69
C SER A 69 -4.31 -0.52 3.38
N HIS A 70 -4.59 -0.26 2.10
CA HIS A 70 -5.54 0.77 1.67
C HIS A 70 -6.98 0.45 2.08
N LEU A 71 -7.40 -0.82 2.00
CA LEU A 71 -8.73 -1.27 2.45
C LEU A 71 -8.88 -1.07 3.96
N ASN A 72 -7.88 -1.46 4.74
CA ASN A 72 -7.85 -1.20 6.18
C ASN A 72 -7.94 0.31 6.47
N SER A 73 -7.19 1.13 5.73
CA SER A 73 -7.25 2.60 5.86
C SER A 73 -8.64 3.14 5.52
N TYR A 74 -9.23 2.73 4.40
CA TYR A 74 -10.56 3.13 3.96
C TYR A 74 -11.62 2.86 5.02
N VAL A 75 -11.61 1.66 5.62
CA VAL A 75 -12.50 1.31 6.74
C VAL A 75 -12.25 2.22 7.95
N ARG A 76 -10.99 2.46 8.33
CA ARG A 76 -10.64 3.36 9.45
C ARG A 76 -11.13 4.79 9.23
N PHE A 77 -11.06 5.30 8.00
CA PHE A 77 -11.61 6.61 7.66
C PHE A 77 -13.13 6.65 7.83
N LYS A 78 -13.85 5.59 7.40
CA LYS A 78 -15.30 5.50 7.63
C LYS A 78 -15.64 5.50 9.12
N LEU A 79 -14.97 4.67 9.91
CA LEU A 79 -15.15 4.63 11.37
C LEU A 79 -14.91 6.01 11.99
N ALA A 80 -13.81 6.68 11.63
CA ALA A 80 -13.47 8.00 12.16
C ALA A 80 -14.48 9.10 11.79
N LEU A 81 -15.21 8.94 10.69
CA LEU A 81 -16.26 9.88 10.27
C LEU A 81 -17.60 9.61 10.94
N THR A 82 -17.82 8.43 11.53
CA THR A 82 -19.12 8.01 12.05
C THR A 82 -19.14 7.69 13.54
N GLU A 83 -17.98 7.62 14.19
CA GLU A 83 -17.83 7.26 15.60
C GLU A 83 -16.99 8.29 16.37
N GLU A 84 -17.18 8.37 17.69
CA GLU A 84 -16.38 9.21 18.57
C GLU A 84 -15.05 8.52 18.92
N THR A 85 -13.96 8.92 18.24
CA THR A 85 -12.59 8.41 18.50
C THR A 85 -12.50 6.88 18.52
N PRO A 86 -12.82 6.19 17.40
CA PRO A 86 -12.90 4.74 17.37
C PRO A 86 -11.55 4.06 17.60
N ALA A 87 -11.57 2.95 18.35
CA ALA A 87 -10.44 2.05 18.40
C ALA A 87 -10.34 1.27 17.08
N ILE A 88 -9.24 1.44 16.35
CA ILE A 88 -9.02 0.75 15.08
C ILE A 88 -8.59 -0.71 15.30
N LYS A 89 -8.92 -1.60 14.37
CA LYS A 89 -8.45 -2.98 14.36
C LYS A 89 -7.06 -3.06 13.71
N PRO A 90 -6.01 -3.49 14.44
CA PRO A 90 -4.73 -3.86 13.82
C PRO A 90 -4.86 -5.21 13.11
N TYR A 91 -3.95 -5.46 12.17
CA TYR A 91 -3.82 -6.73 11.47
C TYR A 91 -2.33 -7.09 11.37
N TRP A 92 -2.04 -8.37 11.17
CA TRP A 92 -0.67 -8.90 11.14
C TRP A 92 -0.25 -8.97 9.68
N GLU A 93 0.22 -7.83 9.16
CA GLU A 93 0.52 -7.64 7.74
C GLU A 93 1.55 -8.65 7.20
N ASP A 94 2.51 -9.03 8.03
CA ASP A 94 3.50 -10.09 7.78
C ASP A 94 2.85 -11.45 7.51
N ARG A 95 1.77 -11.77 8.25
CA ARG A 95 1.02 -13.01 8.05
C ARG A 95 0.09 -12.95 6.86
N TRP A 96 -0.47 -11.78 6.55
CA TRP A 96 -1.34 -11.60 5.39
C TRP A 96 -0.55 -11.82 4.10
N ALA A 97 0.67 -11.29 4.02
CA ALA A 97 1.58 -11.48 2.89
C ALA A 97 1.96 -12.95 2.62
N GLU A 98 1.69 -13.87 3.55
CA GLU A 98 1.97 -15.31 3.40
C GLU A 98 0.78 -16.14 2.95
N LEU A 99 -0.42 -15.55 2.89
CA LEU A 99 -1.64 -16.23 2.46
C LEU A 99 -1.61 -16.56 0.96
N ALA A 100 -2.47 -17.49 0.53
CA ALA A 100 -2.49 -17.99 -0.84
C ALA A 100 -2.89 -16.93 -1.87
N ASP A 101 -3.77 -15.99 -1.50
CA ASP A 101 -4.15 -14.84 -2.31
C ASP A 101 -2.98 -13.86 -2.52
N SER A 102 -2.13 -13.68 -1.50
CA SER A 102 -0.88 -12.90 -1.60
C SER A 102 0.21 -13.58 -2.45
N LYS A 103 -0.04 -14.81 -2.92
CA LYS A 103 0.82 -15.58 -3.84
C LYS A 103 0.18 -15.74 -5.23
N GLY A 104 -1.01 -15.19 -5.43
CA GLY A 104 -1.79 -15.29 -6.67
C GLY A 104 -1.37 -14.28 -7.75
N PRO A 105 -2.17 -14.18 -8.83
CA PRO A 105 -1.97 -13.17 -9.88
C PRO A 105 -2.08 -11.75 -9.32
N ILE A 106 -1.09 -10.90 -9.62
CA ILE A 106 -1.05 -9.51 -9.12
C ILE A 106 -2.20 -8.63 -9.64
N ASP A 107 -2.80 -9.00 -10.78
CA ASP A 107 -3.91 -8.24 -11.38
C ASP A 107 -5.12 -8.11 -10.44
N ILE A 108 -5.35 -9.10 -9.58
CA ILE A 108 -6.42 -9.05 -8.57
C ILE A 108 -6.22 -7.84 -7.66
N SER A 109 -5.00 -7.66 -7.16
CA SER A 109 -4.64 -6.55 -6.27
C SER A 109 -4.52 -5.22 -7.00
N LEU A 110 -4.06 -5.20 -8.25
CA LEU A 110 -4.07 -3.99 -9.06
C LEU A 110 -5.50 -3.49 -9.31
N ASN A 111 -6.43 -4.39 -9.62
CA ASN A 111 -7.85 -4.06 -9.80
C ASN A 111 -8.50 -3.62 -8.48
N LEU A 112 -8.19 -4.29 -7.37
CA LEU A 112 -8.70 -3.90 -6.05
C LEU A 112 -8.21 -2.51 -5.65
N LEU A 113 -6.93 -2.21 -5.87
CA LEU A 113 -6.36 -0.89 -5.56
C LEU A 113 -6.99 0.22 -6.40
N GLU A 114 -7.37 -0.05 -7.65
CA GLU A 114 -8.07 0.90 -8.52
C GLU A 114 -9.52 1.17 -8.08
N ALA A 115 -10.16 0.19 -7.43
CA ALA A 115 -11.54 0.31 -6.94
C ALA A 115 -11.69 1.02 -5.58
N LEU A 116 -10.57 1.23 -4.85
CA LEU A 116 -10.51 1.89 -3.53
C LEU A 116 -10.34 3.40 -3.64
#